data_AF-A0A2H0QG67-F1
#
_entry.id   AF-A0A2H0QG67-F1
#
_cell.length_a   1.000
_cell.length_b   1.000
_cell.length_c   1.000
_cell.angle_alpha   90.00
_cell.angle_beta   90.00
_cell.angle_gamma   90.00
#
_symmetry.space_group_name_H-M   'P 1'
#
loop_
_entity.id
_entity.type
_entity.pdbx_description
1 polymer ?
#
loop_
_entity_poly.entity_id
_entity_poly.type
_entity_poly.pdbx_seq_one_letter_code
_entity_poly.pdbx_strand_id
1 'polypeptide(L)'
;MKSIIIFIFMILLTTNLAIASGNYKQQARQSTPVTHNPYEKSEKSLKSYIYDLKRKNVSIHDISLEGKMFKIKGYYSNSLDFDKFVDKLKGNGEVDRKIEVEKKKEGYSGSTSYRFEIKGTNIWK
;
A
#
# COMPACT_ATOMS: atom_id res chain seq x y z
N MET A 1 38.15 67.96 -28.76
CA MET A 1 38.01 67.27 -27.45
C MET A 1 36.98 66.16 -27.59
N LYS A 2 37.18 65.00 -26.94
CA LYS A 2 36.19 63.97 -26.51
C LYS A 2 34.95 63.76 -27.43
N SER A 3 34.87 62.74 -28.29
CA SER A 3 34.61 61.30 -28.01
C SER A 3 33.11 60.90 -27.98
N ILE A 4 32.84 59.61 -28.30
CA ILE A 4 31.57 58.82 -28.16
C ILE A 4 30.54 59.03 -29.31
N ILE A 5 29.99 58.02 -30.02
CA ILE A 5 30.30 56.56 -30.16
C ILE A 5 29.76 55.99 -31.51
N ILE A 6 29.95 54.70 -31.80
CA ILE A 6 29.49 53.94 -33.00
C ILE A 6 28.59 52.76 -32.56
N PHE A 7 27.54 52.39 -33.32
CA PHE A 7 26.99 51.00 -33.46
C PHE A 7 26.01 50.96 -34.67
N ILE A 8 26.09 50.17 -35.75
CA ILE A 8 26.54 48.79 -36.11
C ILE A 8 25.47 47.69 -35.98
N PHE A 9 25.14 47.07 -37.13
CA PHE A 9 24.51 45.73 -37.40
C PHE A 9 23.17 45.40 -36.71
N MET A 10 22.06 45.06 -37.39
CA MET A 10 21.82 44.04 -38.44
C MET A 10 22.24 42.62 -38.04
N ILE A 11 21.27 41.68 -37.99
CA ILE A 11 21.36 40.30 -38.49
C ILE A 11 19.96 39.67 -38.46
N LEU A 12 19.60 38.95 -39.53
CA LEU A 12 18.35 38.18 -39.62
C LEU A 12 18.42 36.94 -38.73
N LEU A 13 17.35 36.62 -38.01
CA LEU A 13 17.14 35.28 -37.44
C LEU A 13 16.61 34.33 -38.53
N THR A 14 17.46 33.43 -39.01
CA THR A 14 17.03 32.25 -39.78
C THR A 14 16.72 31.10 -38.83
N THR A 15 15.51 30.54 -38.92
CA THR A 15 15.06 29.42 -38.09
C THR A 15 15.61 28.09 -38.61
N ASN A 16 16.64 27.57 -37.95
CA ASN A 16 17.12 26.20 -38.19
C ASN A 16 16.15 25.18 -37.58
N LEU A 17 15.27 24.61 -38.42
CA LEU A 17 14.41 23.49 -38.03
C LEU A 17 15.21 22.17 -38.07
N ALA A 18 15.95 21.88 -37.00
CA ALA A 18 16.74 20.66 -36.89
C ALA A 18 15.84 19.42 -36.65
N ILE A 19 15.49 18.70 -37.72
CA ILE A 19 14.81 17.40 -37.62
C ILE A 19 15.86 16.33 -37.28
N ALA A 20 16.03 16.05 -35.99
CA ALA A 20 16.87 14.95 -35.53
C ALA A 20 16.11 13.61 -35.67
N SER A 21 16.52 12.77 -36.63
CA SER A 21 15.99 11.40 -36.79
C SER A 21 16.54 10.46 -35.71
N GLY A 22 15.97 10.55 -34.50
CA GLY A 22 16.29 9.65 -33.40
C GLY A 22 15.91 8.20 -33.73
N ASN A 23 16.90 7.35 -33.98
CA ASN A 23 16.70 5.92 -34.24
C ASN A 23 16.50 5.15 -32.92
N TYR A 24 15.36 5.37 -32.28
CA TYR A 24 15.03 4.76 -30.98
C TYR A 24 14.71 3.27 -31.13
N LYS A 25 15.74 2.43 -31.09
CA LYS A 25 15.55 1.00 -30.82
C LYS A 25 14.90 0.85 -29.44
N GLN A 26 13.64 0.41 -29.41
CA GLN A 26 13.00 -0.01 -28.18
C GLN A 26 13.77 -1.22 -27.62
N GLN A 27 14.64 -0.99 -26.64
CA GLN A 27 15.14 -2.07 -25.81
C GLN A 27 13.94 -2.69 -25.09
N ALA A 28 13.56 -3.90 -25.51
CA ALA A 28 12.60 -4.71 -24.79
C ALA A 28 13.15 -4.90 -23.38
N ARG A 29 12.53 -4.23 -22.39
CA ARG A 29 12.84 -4.45 -20.99
C ARG A 29 12.44 -5.88 -20.68
N GLN A 30 13.42 -6.78 -20.62
CA GLN A 30 13.25 -8.08 -19.98
C GLN A 30 12.95 -7.81 -18.50
N SER A 31 11.67 -7.70 -18.17
CA SER A 31 11.18 -7.71 -16.81
C SER A 31 11.46 -9.09 -16.23
N THR A 32 12.61 -9.23 -15.57
CA THR A 32 12.86 -10.38 -14.71
C THR A 32 11.71 -10.46 -13.71
N PRO A 33 11.07 -11.63 -13.55
CA PRO A 33 10.03 -11.78 -12.55
C PRO A 33 10.64 -11.52 -11.18
N VAL A 34 10.25 -10.43 -10.53
CA VAL A 34 10.73 -10.10 -9.19
C VAL A 34 10.05 -11.07 -8.23
N THR A 35 10.73 -12.17 -7.92
CA THR A 35 10.31 -13.08 -6.85
C THR A 35 10.30 -12.30 -5.54
N HIS A 36 9.12 -11.87 -5.11
CA HIS A 36 8.96 -11.18 -3.84
C HIS A 36 9.21 -12.20 -2.72
N ASN A 37 10.38 -12.07 -2.09
CA ASN A 37 10.71 -12.82 -0.89
C ASN A 37 9.85 -12.32 0.28
N PRO A 38 9.46 -13.19 1.22
CA PRO A 38 8.65 -12.76 2.35
C PRO A 38 9.34 -11.69 3.20
N TYR A 39 8.62 -10.62 3.54
CA TYR A 39 9.12 -9.49 4.31
C TYR A 39 8.19 -9.11 5.48
N GLU A 40 8.71 -8.37 6.44
CA GLU A 40 7.94 -7.87 7.59
C GLU A 40 7.48 -6.43 7.34
N LYS A 41 6.20 -6.11 7.59
CA LYS A 41 5.72 -4.72 7.47
C LYS A 41 6.06 -3.95 8.75
N SER A 42 6.55 -2.71 8.62
CA SER A 42 6.64 -1.80 9.76
C SER A 42 5.25 -1.52 10.34
N GLU A 43 5.16 -1.17 11.63
CA GLU A 43 3.89 -0.96 12.33
C GLU A 43 2.96 0.03 11.59
N LYS A 44 3.52 1.14 11.07
CA LYS A 44 2.77 2.13 10.26
C LYS A 44 2.20 1.51 8.98
N SER A 45 3.00 0.75 8.24
CA SER A 45 2.60 0.10 6.98
C SER A 45 1.58 -1.02 7.21
N LEU A 46 1.74 -1.77 8.30
CA LEU A 46 0.81 -2.78 8.79
C LEU A 46 -0.55 -2.16 9.14
N LYS A 47 -0.56 -1.07 9.93
CA LYS A 47 -1.77 -0.30 10.28
C LYS A 47 -2.49 0.22 9.05
N SER A 48 -1.79 0.84 8.10
CA SER A 48 -2.39 1.28 6.83
C SER A 48 -3.07 0.12 6.11
N TYR A 49 -2.31 -0.95 5.82
CA TYR A 49 -2.84 -2.13 5.13
C TYR A 49 -4.12 -2.67 5.78
N ILE A 50 -4.12 -2.83 7.11
CA ILE A 50 -5.27 -3.37 7.85
C ILE A 50 -6.48 -2.43 7.76
N TYR A 51 -6.28 -1.12 7.82
CA TYR A 51 -7.37 -0.15 7.70
C TYR A 51 -7.94 -0.05 6.28
N ASP A 52 -7.10 -0.24 5.26
CA ASP A 52 -7.43 -0.24 3.83
C ASP A 52 -8.21 -1.51 3.41
N LEU A 53 -8.18 -2.59 4.20
CA LEU A 53 -8.99 -3.78 3.95
C LEU A 53 -10.48 -3.46 4.01
N LYS A 54 -11.22 -3.76 2.93
CA LYS A 54 -12.70 -3.69 2.89
C LYS A 54 -13.32 -4.55 4.00
N ARG A 55 -13.86 -3.88 5.03
CA ARG A 55 -14.26 -4.40 6.35
C ARG A 55 -15.71 -4.01 6.73
N LYS A 56 -16.68 -4.41 5.90
CA LYS A 56 -18.12 -4.18 6.20
C LYS A 56 -18.46 -4.87 7.53
N ASN A 57 -19.26 -4.25 8.39
CA ASN A 57 -19.69 -4.83 9.68
C ASN A 57 -18.56 -5.26 10.63
N VAL A 58 -17.33 -4.74 10.44
CA VAL A 58 -16.14 -5.04 11.26
C VAL A 58 -15.45 -3.73 11.66
N SER A 59 -15.54 -3.41 12.95
CA SER A 59 -14.89 -2.25 13.56
C SER A 59 -13.57 -2.66 14.20
N ILE A 60 -12.52 -1.88 13.98
CA ILE A 60 -11.19 -2.09 14.57
C ILE A 60 -10.94 -0.95 15.56
N HIS A 61 -10.52 -1.29 16.78
CA HIS A 61 -10.22 -0.33 17.84
C HIS A 61 -8.74 -0.20 18.14
N ASP A 62 -7.98 -1.29 18.00
CA ASP A 62 -6.56 -1.34 18.34
C ASP A 62 -5.82 -2.26 17.38
N ILE A 63 -4.59 -1.87 17.06
CA ILE A 63 -3.62 -2.63 16.28
C ILE A 63 -2.25 -2.42 16.95
N SER A 64 -1.65 -3.49 17.46
CA SER A 64 -0.28 -3.47 18.00
C SER A 64 0.65 -4.39 17.21
N LEU A 65 1.95 -4.11 17.27
CA LEU A 65 3.03 -4.95 16.74
C LEU A 65 4.01 -5.26 17.88
N GLU A 66 4.11 -6.52 18.25
CA GLU A 66 4.95 -7.06 19.32
C GLU A 66 6.01 -7.97 18.68
N GLY A 67 7.14 -7.39 18.28
CA GLY A 67 8.17 -8.08 17.50
C GLY A 67 7.63 -8.54 16.14
N LYS A 68 7.59 -9.85 15.91
CA LYS A 68 7.06 -10.46 14.68
C LYS A 68 5.56 -10.78 14.72
N MET A 69 4.89 -10.51 15.84
CA MET A 69 3.47 -10.79 16.01
C MET A 69 2.66 -9.50 16.03
N PHE A 70 1.62 -9.42 15.21
CA PHE A 70 0.62 -8.36 15.28
C PHE A 70 -0.61 -8.81 16.06
N LYS A 71 -1.29 -7.85 16.68
CA LYS A 71 -2.56 -8.04 17.39
C LYS A 71 -3.58 -7.04 16.87
N ILE A 72 -4.80 -7.48 16.58
CA ILE A 72 -5.92 -6.63 16.16
C ILE A 72 -7.09 -6.88 17.11
N LYS A 73 -7.64 -5.81 17.70
CA LYS A 73 -8.86 -5.89 18.54
C LYS A 73 -9.98 -5.09 17.91
N GLY A 74 -11.19 -5.62 18.01
CA GLY A 74 -12.34 -5.00 17.37
C GLY A 74 -13.67 -5.65 17.75
N TYR A 75 -14.71 -5.28 17.01
CA TYR A 75 -16.03 -5.92 17.08
C TYR A 75 -16.54 -6.22 15.67
N TYR A 76 -17.38 -7.26 15.56
CA TYR A 76 -18.18 -7.50 14.37
C TYR A 76 -19.65 -7.77 14.72
N SER A 77 -20.56 -7.46 13.79
CA SER A 77 -22.00 -7.78 13.88
C SER A 77 -22.45 -8.84 12.88
N ASN A 78 -21.63 -9.16 11.87
CA ASN A 78 -21.91 -10.18 10.87
C ASN A 78 -20.71 -11.15 10.75
N SER A 79 -20.94 -12.45 10.94
CA SER A 79 -19.89 -13.47 10.89
C SER A 79 -19.27 -13.61 9.50
N LEU A 80 -20.09 -13.65 8.44
CA LEU A 80 -19.62 -13.82 7.07
C LEU A 80 -18.71 -12.67 6.61
N ASP A 81 -19.03 -11.43 6.97
CA ASP A 81 -18.16 -10.28 6.68
C ASP A 81 -16.87 -10.30 7.52
N PHE A 82 -16.93 -10.79 8.76
CA PHE A 82 -15.75 -10.98 9.62
C PHE A 82 -14.82 -12.09 9.10
N ASP A 83 -15.34 -13.24 8.72
CA ASP A 83 -14.52 -14.35 8.22
C ASP A 83 -13.85 -13.95 6.88
N LYS A 84 -14.56 -13.22 6.00
CA LYS A 84 -13.97 -12.56 4.81
C LYS A 84 -12.88 -11.53 5.11
N PHE A 85 -12.90 -10.89 6.28
CA PHE A 85 -11.83 -10.00 6.73
C PHE A 85 -10.62 -10.81 7.21
N VAL A 86 -10.84 -11.89 7.97
CA VAL A 86 -9.80 -12.82 8.40
C VAL A 86 -9.10 -13.51 7.22
N ASP A 87 -9.81 -13.90 6.17
CA ASP A 87 -9.17 -14.57 5.02
C ASP A 87 -8.25 -13.63 4.22
N LYS A 88 -8.60 -12.34 4.11
CA LYS A 88 -7.69 -11.30 3.58
C LYS A 88 -6.46 -11.11 4.48
N LEU A 89 -6.62 -11.24 5.80
CA LEU A 89 -5.51 -11.23 6.76
C LEU A 89 -4.65 -12.49 6.71
N LYS A 90 -5.12 -13.61 6.15
CA LYS A 90 -4.26 -14.75 5.78
C LYS A 90 -3.51 -14.47 4.47
N GLY A 91 -4.15 -13.77 3.53
CA GLY A 91 -3.55 -13.38 2.24
C GLY A 91 -3.76 -14.41 1.15
N ASN A 92 -4.93 -15.05 1.12
CA ASN A 92 -5.39 -15.89 0.01
C ASN A 92 -4.42 -17.01 -0.44
N GLY A 93 -3.52 -17.48 0.44
CA GLY A 93 -2.52 -18.51 0.13
C GLY A 93 -1.19 -18.02 -0.45
N GLU A 94 -0.98 -16.70 -0.60
CA GLU A 94 0.29 -16.14 -1.09
C GLU A 94 1.45 -16.29 -0.08
N VAL A 95 1.10 -16.33 1.21
CA VAL A 95 1.99 -16.55 2.36
C VAL A 95 1.21 -17.34 3.42
N ASP A 96 1.82 -18.40 3.98
CA ASP A 96 1.24 -19.12 5.11
C ASP A 96 1.44 -18.34 6.42
N ARG A 97 0.56 -17.36 6.64
CA ARG A 97 0.50 -16.61 7.89
C ARG A 97 -0.30 -17.39 8.93
N LYS A 98 0.33 -17.66 10.07
CA LYS A 98 -0.36 -18.14 11.26
C LYS A 98 -1.25 -17.03 11.79
N ILE A 99 -2.56 -17.25 11.76
CA ILE A 99 -3.60 -16.34 12.24
C ILE A 99 -4.44 -17.09 13.27
N GLU A 100 -4.41 -16.63 14.51
CA GLU A 100 -5.26 -17.09 15.61
C GLU A 100 -6.38 -16.08 15.86
N VAL A 101 -7.58 -16.56 16.17
CA VAL A 101 -8.77 -15.70 16.34
C VAL A 101 -9.56 -16.12 17.58
N GLU A 102 -9.61 -15.22 18.55
CA GLU A 102 -10.48 -15.33 19.72
C GLU A 102 -11.74 -14.47 19.52
N LYS A 103 -12.92 -15.04 19.78
CA LYS A 103 -14.22 -14.36 19.61
C LYS A 103 -15.01 -14.44 20.92
N LYS A 104 -15.54 -13.31 21.41
CA LYS A 104 -16.40 -13.22 22.60
C LYS A 104 -17.71 -12.52 22.25
N LYS A 105 -18.86 -13.14 22.53
CA LYS A 105 -20.17 -12.53 22.33
C LYS A 105 -20.39 -11.41 23.35
N GLU A 106 -20.76 -10.22 22.89
CA GLU A 106 -21.13 -9.08 23.73
C GLU A 106 -22.45 -8.49 23.20
N GLY A 107 -23.50 -8.52 24.02
CA GLY A 107 -24.84 -8.07 23.65
C GLY A 107 -25.42 -7.14 24.69
N TYR A 108 -26.11 -6.10 24.22
CA TYR A 108 -26.81 -5.14 25.07
C TYR A 108 -28.07 -4.65 24.34
N SER A 109 -29.20 -4.58 25.06
CA SER A 109 -30.49 -4.09 24.57
C SER A 109 -30.89 -4.61 23.17
N GLY A 110 -30.95 -5.93 23.00
CA GLY A 110 -31.38 -6.59 21.75
C GLY A 110 -30.36 -6.61 20.60
N SER A 111 -29.31 -5.79 20.64
CA SER A 111 -28.20 -5.86 19.68
C SER A 111 -27.21 -6.96 20.09
N THR A 112 -26.83 -7.81 19.13
CA THR A 112 -25.75 -8.79 19.31
C THR A 112 -24.51 -8.33 18.54
N SER A 113 -23.41 -8.17 19.25
CA SER A 113 -22.08 -7.96 18.68
C SER A 113 -21.13 -9.05 19.18
N TYR A 114 -19.96 -9.10 18.56
CA TYR A 114 -18.90 -10.03 18.95
C TYR A 114 -17.60 -9.25 19.00
N ARG A 115 -17.03 -9.14 20.20
CA ARG A 115 -15.66 -8.67 20.38
C ARG A 115 -14.70 -9.73 19.84
N PHE A 116 -13.63 -9.31 19.19
CA PHE A 116 -12.58 -10.20 18.72
C PHE A 116 -11.19 -9.73 19.10
N GLU A 117 -10.28 -10.69 19.24
CA GLU A 117 -8.84 -10.48 19.19
C GLU A 117 -8.24 -11.42 18.12
N ILE A 118 -7.48 -10.86 17.19
CA ILE A 118 -6.72 -11.61 16.19
C ILE A 118 -5.24 -11.46 16.55
N LYS A 119 -4.52 -12.58 16.58
CA LYS A 119 -3.05 -12.62 16.69
C LYS A 119 -2.49 -13.18 15.39
N GLY A 120 -1.45 -12.58 14.83
CA GLY A 120 -0.93 -12.99 13.53
C GLY A 120 0.54 -12.75 13.31
N THR A 121 1.19 -13.61 12.51
CA THR A 121 2.59 -13.42 12.11
C THR A 121 2.71 -12.30 11.07
N ASN A 122 3.59 -11.33 11.30
CA ASN A 122 3.86 -10.16 10.45
C ASN A 122 4.75 -10.51 9.24
N ILE A 123 4.34 -11.48 8.41
CA ILE A 123 5.08 -11.94 7.22
C ILE A 123 4.23 -11.79 5.96
N TRP A 124 4.79 -11.14 4.94
CA TRP A 124 4.06 -10.60 3.79
C TRP A 124 4.80 -10.84 2.48
N LYS A 125 4.09 -10.74 1.36
CA LYS A 125 4.63 -10.82 0.01
C LYS A 125 4.22 -9.57 -0.79
#